data_AF-A0A6I7Q364-F1
#
_entry.id   AF-A0A6I7Q364-F1
#
_cell.length_a   1.000
_cell.length_b   1.000
_cell.length_c   1.000
_cell.angle_alpha   90.00
_cell.angle_beta   90.00
_cell.angle_gamma   90.00
#
_symmetry.space_group_name_H-M   'P 1'
#
loop_
_entity.id
_entity.type
_entity.pdbx_description
1 polymer ?
#
loop_
_entity_poly.entity_id
_entity_poly.type
_entity_poly.pdbx_seq_one_letter_code
_entity_poly.pdbx_strand_id
1 'polypeptide(L)'
;ADAYRGPLGLAPLSLPRGIDIPRILIVPKGEVRSGFKPFTLDLATLRYAPVSDELWVQHLRTGQLDVVALGRGGFEEARLEDYLVSGLIDFDDISYDDHADLLYDLAGQTVQHFLSYLTEDDTRKVLRCYQQPIAAFIHSQMQQHWFEQTDEGHEVKISKGFTELKPSAYSYAVKEPPADYRVSPADKSNMSRYLFGGFERCLYPVQKFESDAERKLAVILERGADKWFRPARGQFQIYYRDGADHREYQPDFVAETDAAIYMLEPKMRKEMADPVVLAKQAAALRWCANASVHALAHGGKPWRYLLIPHDAIAENMTLSGLASQFGEDRRMW
;
A
#
# COMPACT_ATOMS: atom_id res chain seq x y z
N ALA A 1 61.43 1.82 -22.68
CA ALA A 1 60.34 0.99 -22.17
C ALA A 1 60.86 0.26 -20.95
N ASP A 2 60.59 0.79 -19.75
CA ASP A 2 59.86 0.08 -18.70
C ASP A 2 59.99 0.83 -17.37
N ALA A 3 58.81 1.05 -16.79
CA ALA A 3 58.55 1.92 -15.67
C ALA A 3 58.47 1.12 -14.35
N TYR A 4 59.01 1.74 -13.29
CA TYR A 4 58.46 1.84 -11.94
C TYR A 4 57.48 0.72 -11.47
N ARG A 5 57.94 -0.11 -10.53
CA ARG A 5 57.07 -0.78 -9.54
C ARG A 5 57.10 0.01 -8.23
N GLY A 6 55.98 0.66 -7.89
CA GLY A 6 55.73 1.22 -6.56
C GLY A 6 55.24 0.16 -5.56
N PRO A 7 55.27 0.45 -4.24
CA PRO A 7 55.06 -0.55 -3.20
C PRO A 7 53.58 -0.75 -2.82
N LEU A 8 53.32 -2.00 -2.45
CA LEU A 8 52.22 -2.58 -1.65
C LEU A 8 51.34 -1.58 -0.88
N GLY A 9 50.13 -1.34 -1.39
CA GLY A 9 49.03 -0.75 -0.63
C GLY A 9 48.32 -1.82 0.20
N LEU A 10 48.42 -1.70 1.53
CA LEU A 10 47.57 -2.41 2.48
C LEU A 10 46.10 -2.07 2.18
N ALA A 11 45.30 -3.09 1.85
CA ALA A 11 43.86 -2.96 1.72
C ALA A 11 43.26 -2.56 3.09
N PRO A 12 42.44 -1.51 3.19
CA PRO A 12 41.76 -1.19 4.44
C PRO A 12 40.76 -2.31 4.77
N LEU A 13 40.79 -2.76 6.03
CA LEU A 13 39.81 -3.66 6.64
C LEU A 13 38.39 -3.22 6.25
N SER A 14 37.63 -4.10 5.60
CA SER A 14 36.24 -3.83 5.27
C SER A 14 35.38 -3.91 6.53
N LEU A 15 34.89 -2.75 7.00
CA LEU A 15 33.80 -2.69 7.97
C LEU A 15 32.56 -3.39 7.40
N PRO A 16 31.72 -4.04 8.23
CA PRO A 16 30.54 -4.76 7.76
C PRO A 16 29.63 -3.81 6.95
N ARG A 17 29.47 -4.12 5.65
CA ARG A 17 28.93 -3.24 4.59
C ARG A 17 27.40 -3.06 4.59
N GLY A 18 26.71 -3.31 5.71
CA GLY A 18 25.25 -3.27 5.74
C GLY A 18 24.65 -2.94 7.10
N ILE A 19 23.33 -2.76 7.08
CA ILE A 19 22.44 -2.82 8.26
C ILE A 19 21.76 -4.18 8.20
N ASP A 20 21.75 -4.92 9.30
CA ASP A 20 21.21 -6.28 9.35
C ASP A 20 19.68 -6.28 9.33
N ILE A 21 19.08 -6.58 8.17
CA ILE A 21 17.63 -6.65 7.97
C ILE A 21 17.16 -8.11 8.15
N PRO A 22 16.37 -8.43 9.19
CA PRO A 22 15.81 -9.77 9.34
C PRO A 22 14.74 -10.03 8.28
N ARG A 23 14.74 -11.24 7.70
CA ARG A 23 13.64 -11.70 6.85
C ARG A 23 12.53 -12.27 7.72
N ILE A 24 11.44 -11.51 7.83
CA ILE A 24 10.27 -11.85 8.65
C ILE A 24 9.15 -12.35 7.73
N LEU A 25 8.82 -13.63 7.84
CA LEU A 25 7.68 -14.25 7.17
C LEU A 25 6.59 -14.47 8.21
N ILE A 26 5.43 -13.85 8.00
CA ILE A 26 4.24 -14.09 8.81
C ILE A 26 3.47 -15.21 8.11
N VAL A 27 3.34 -16.35 8.77
CA VAL A 27 2.59 -17.51 8.28
C VAL A 27 1.40 -17.71 9.21
N PRO A 28 0.16 -17.76 8.73
CA PRO A 28 -0.98 -18.04 9.59
C PRO A 28 -0.81 -19.40 10.27
N LYS A 29 -1.13 -19.49 11.57
CA LYS A 29 -1.30 -20.75 12.28
C LYS A 29 -2.77 -21.13 12.27
N GLY A 30 -3.03 -22.41 12.00
CA GLY A 30 -4.38 -22.96 11.97
C GLY A 30 -5.18 -22.53 10.74
N GLU A 31 -6.50 -22.66 10.86
CA GLU A 31 -7.46 -22.32 9.82
C GLU A 31 -7.61 -20.79 9.75
N VAL A 32 -7.47 -20.23 8.54
CA VAL A 32 -7.72 -18.81 8.29
C VAL A 32 -9.19 -18.69 7.91
N ARG A 33 -9.96 -17.94 8.71
CA ARG A 33 -11.35 -17.58 8.41
C ARG A 33 -11.38 -16.15 7.90
N SER A 34 -11.47 -15.99 6.59
CA SER A 34 -11.77 -14.70 5.97
C SER A 34 -13.26 -14.63 5.65
N GLY A 35 -13.80 -13.41 5.58
CA GLY A 35 -15.18 -13.21 5.18
C GLY A 35 -15.62 -11.76 5.35
N PHE A 36 -16.92 -11.54 5.29
CA PHE A 36 -17.52 -10.22 5.38
C PHE A 36 -18.41 -10.13 6.61
N LYS A 37 -18.28 -9.04 7.39
CA LYS A 37 -19.20 -8.80 8.51
C LYS A 37 -20.58 -8.39 7.96
N PRO A 38 -21.69 -8.78 8.61
CA PRO A 38 -23.01 -8.26 8.25
C PRO A 38 -23.07 -6.74 8.35
N PHE A 39 -23.68 -6.09 7.36
CA PHE A 39 -23.82 -4.63 7.29
C PHE A 39 -25.04 -4.23 6.46
N THR A 40 -25.39 -2.95 6.51
CA THR A 40 -26.50 -2.37 5.74
C THR A 40 -25.93 -1.52 4.61
N LEU A 41 -26.44 -1.69 3.39
CA LEU A 41 -26.00 -0.94 2.21
C LEU A 41 -26.39 0.53 2.30
N ASP A 42 -25.47 1.42 1.94
CA ASP A 42 -25.82 2.79 1.56
C ASP A 42 -26.34 2.78 0.12
N LEU A 43 -27.65 2.98 -0.03
CA LEU A 43 -28.36 2.94 -1.31
C LEU A 43 -28.75 4.35 -1.82
N ALA A 44 -28.31 5.42 -1.15
CA ALA A 44 -28.76 6.78 -1.45
C ALA A 44 -28.43 7.23 -2.89
N THR A 45 -27.30 6.75 -3.41
CA THR A 45 -26.78 7.08 -4.75
C THR A 45 -27.25 6.11 -5.84
N LEU A 46 -27.82 4.97 -5.46
CA LEU A 46 -28.23 3.92 -6.39
C LEU A 46 -29.65 4.18 -6.89
N ARG A 47 -29.79 4.97 -7.96
CA ARG A 47 -31.09 5.27 -8.58
C ARG A 47 -31.04 5.03 -10.09
N TYR A 48 -31.86 4.09 -10.55
CA TYR A 48 -32.04 3.78 -11.97
C TYR A 48 -33.42 4.21 -12.46
N ALA A 49 -33.50 4.65 -13.71
CA ALA A 49 -34.77 4.88 -14.39
C ALA A 49 -35.33 3.53 -14.90
N PRO A 50 -36.66 3.41 -15.06
CA PRO A 50 -37.25 2.24 -15.72
C PRO A 50 -36.66 2.08 -17.13
N VAL A 51 -36.29 0.85 -17.46
CA VAL A 51 -35.72 0.53 -18.78
C VAL A 51 -36.86 0.40 -19.77
N SER A 52 -36.87 1.29 -20.78
CA SER A 52 -37.79 1.19 -21.91
C SER A 52 -37.51 -0.09 -22.71
N ASP A 53 -38.57 -0.81 -23.08
CA ASP A 53 -38.48 -1.97 -23.98
C ASP A 53 -38.09 -1.56 -25.42
N GLU A 54 -38.16 -0.26 -25.72
CA GLU A 54 -37.96 0.31 -27.04
C GLU A 54 -36.70 1.19 -27.07
N LEU A 55 -35.71 0.78 -27.88
CA LEU A 55 -34.61 1.63 -28.30
C LEU A 55 -34.97 2.27 -29.64
N TRP A 56 -35.12 3.59 -29.66
CA TRP A 56 -35.46 4.35 -30.86
C TRP A 56 -34.18 4.67 -31.64
N VAL A 57 -34.00 4.04 -32.80
CA VAL A 57 -32.88 4.33 -33.71
C VAL A 57 -33.38 5.24 -34.82
N GLN A 58 -32.91 6.49 -34.82
CA GLN A 58 -33.24 7.45 -35.88
C GLN A 58 -32.12 7.49 -36.92
N HIS A 59 -32.42 7.04 -38.14
CA HIS A 59 -31.49 7.08 -39.25
C HIS A 59 -31.39 8.52 -39.80
N LEU A 60 -30.37 9.26 -39.37
CA LEU A 60 -30.14 10.69 -39.71
C LEU A 60 -30.12 10.98 -41.23
N ARG A 61 -29.81 9.98 -42.07
CA ARG A 61 -29.76 10.11 -43.53
C ARG A 61 -31.13 9.98 -44.21
N THR A 62 -32.05 9.21 -43.64
CA THR A 62 -33.33 8.85 -44.27
C THR A 62 -34.55 9.32 -43.49
N GLY A 63 -34.38 9.81 -42.26
CA GLY A 63 -35.48 10.23 -41.38
C GLY A 63 -36.32 9.07 -40.84
N GLN A 64 -35.90 7.83 -41.08
CA GLN A 64 -36.62 6.63 -40.69
C GLN A 64 -36.36 6.32 -39.21
N LEU A 65 -37.44 6.05 -38.47
CA LEU A 65 -37.43 5.63 -37.07
C LEU A 65 -37.61 4.12 -37.03
N ASP A 66 -36.59 3.41 -36.56
CA ASP A 66 -36.67 1.98 -36.27
C ASP A 66 -36.76 1.79 -34.74
N VAL A 67 -37.70 0.94 -34.33
CA VAL A 67 -37.88 0.55 -32.93
C VAL A 67 -37.19 -0.79 -32.72
N VAL A 68 -36.09 -0.80 -31.98
CA VAL A 68 -35.40 -2.02 -31.58
C VAL A 68 -35.93 -2.45 -30.23
N ALA A 69 -36.71 -3.53 -30.20
CA ALA A 69 -37.16 -4.14 -28.96
C ALA A 69 -36.00 -4.89 -28.29
N LEU A 70 -35.80 -4.71 -26.98
CA LEU A 70 -34.88 -5.54 -26.19
C LEU A 70 -35.31 -7.01 -26.32
N GLY A 71 -34.46 -7.83 -26.96
CA GLY A 71 -34.75 -9.23 -27.18
C GLY A 71 -34.99 -9.99 -25.87
N ARG A 72 -36.01 -10.85 -25.83
CA ARG A 72 -36.31 -11.80 -24.73
C ARG A 72 -35.27 -12.94 -24.67
N GLY A 73 -33.99 -12.59 -24.66
CA GLY A 73 -32.87 -13.52 -24.73
C GLY A 73 -31.95 -13.36 -23.53
N GLY A 74 -32.44 -13.72 -22.36
CA GLY A 74 -31.66 -13.82 -21.12
C GLY A 74 -32.33 -14.81 -20.21
N PHE A 75 -31.55 -15.51 -19.38
CA PHE A 75 -32.10 -16.39 -18.35
C PHE A 75 -33.01 -15.56 -17.43
N GLU A 76 -34.27 -15.97 -17.29
CA GLU A 76 -35.18 -15.38 -16.32
C GLU A 76 -34.98 -16.08 -14.99
N GLU A 77 -34.38 -15.37 -14.03
CA GLU A 77 -34.22 -15.89 -12.68
C GLU A 77 -35.56 -15.92 -11.95
N ALA A 78 -35.78 -16.96 -11.15
CA ALA A 78 -37.03 -17.12 -10.41
C ALA A 78 -37.20 -16.02 -9.35
N ARG A 79 -36.11 -15.62 -8.68
CA ARG A 79 -36.11 -14.56 -7.67
C ARG A 79 -35.33 -13.34 -8.19
N LEU A 80 -35.75 -12.14 -7.78
CA LEU A 80 -35.07 -10.91 -8.19
C LEU A 80 -33.66 -10.84 -7.60
N GLU A 81 -33.47 -11.36 -6.39
CA GLU A 81 -32.18 -11.40 -5.70
C GLU A 81 -31.16 -12.26 -6.45
N ASP A 82 -31.59 -13.31 -7.14
CA ASP A 82 -30.71 -14.25 -7.85
C ASP A 82 -29.93 -13.55 -8.99
N TYR A 83 -30.49 -12.52 -9.60
CA TYR A 83 -29.76 -11.68 -10.57
C TYR A 83 -28.54 -11.03 -9.93
N LEU A 84 -28.66 -10.51 -8.71
CA LEU A 84 -27.55 -9.84 -8.03
C LEU A 84 -26.56 -10.85 -7.46
N VAL A 85 -27.07 -11.91 -6.85
CA VAL A 85 -26.24 -12.99 -6.30
C VAL A 85 -25.38 -13.61 -7.40
N SER A 86 -25.93 -13.89 -8.58
CA SER A 86 -25.15 -14.38 -9.73
C SER A 86 -24.02 -13.42 -10.11
N GLY A 87 -24.26 -12.11 -10.13
CA GLY A 87 -23.22 -11.13 -10.45
C GLY A 87 -22.19 -10.94 -9.33
N LEU A 88 -22.55 -11.21 -8.08
CA LEU A 88 -21.64 -11.14 -6.93
C LEU A 88 -20.72 -12.36 -6.83
N ILE A 89 -21.18 -13.54 -7.25
CA ILE A 89 -20.37 -14.77 -7.25
C ILE A 89 -19.27 -14.72 -8.34
N ASP A 90 -19.40 -13.84 -9.34
CA ASP A 90 -18.37 -13.63 -10.36
C ASP A 90 -17.08 -12.98 -9.81
N PHE A 91 -17.08 -12.49 -8.56
CA PHE A 91 -15.90 -11.92 -7.93
C PHE A 91 -15.06 -13.00 -7.22
N ASP A 92 -13.76 -13.06 -7.52
CA ASP A 92 -12.83 -14.09 -7.04
C ASP A 92 -12.70 -14.19 -5.50
N ASP A 93 -13.08 -13.13 -4.78
CA ASP A 93 -12.99 -13.03 -3.32
C ASP A 93 -14.32 -13.30 -2.60
N ILE A 94 -15.35 -13.74 -3.32
CA ILE A 94 -16.65 -14.12 -2.77
C ILE A 94 -16.84 -15.65 -2.87
N SER A 95 -16.95 -16.30 -1.72
CA SER A 95 -17.38 -17.70 -1.61
C SER A 95 -18.90 -17.76 -1.40
N TYR A 96 -19.63 -18.36 -2.36
CA TYR A 96 -21.07 -18.55 -2.23
C TYR A 96 -21.43 -19.43 -1.03
N ASP A 97 -20.71 -20.53 -0.86
CA ASP A 97 -20.99 -21.52 0.19
C ASP A 97 -20.83 -20.92 1.60
N ASP A 98 -19.88 -20.00 1.77
CA ASP A 98 -19.60 -19.38 3.08
C ASP A 98 -20.44 -18.12 3.34
N HIS A 99 -21.01 -17.50 2.30
CA HIS A 99 -21.60 -16.15 2.39
C HIS A 99 -23.02 -16.03 1.82
N ALA A 100 -23.68 -17.15 1.47
CA ALA A 100 -25.02 -17.14 0.89
C ALA A 100 -26.01 -16.25 1.65
N ASP A 101 -26.10 -16.39 2.98
CA ASP A 101 -27.02 -15.60 3.81
C ASP A 101 -26.77 -14.09 3.67
N LEU A 102 -25.49 -13.67 3.69
CA LEU A 102 -25.12 -12.26 3.53
C LEU A 102 -25.41 -11.77 2.11
N LEU A 103 -25.08 -12.55 1.08
CA LEU A 103 -25.31 -12.19 -0.31
C LEU A 103 -26.81 -11.99 -0.57
N TYR A 104 -27.66 -12.87 -0.05
CA TYR A 104 -29.11 -12.75 -0.18
C TYR A 104 -29.69 -11.60 0.65
N ASP A 105 -29.13 -11.29 1.81
CA ASP A 105 -29.52 -10.10 2.59
C ASP A 105 -29.20 -8.80 1.83
N LEU A 106 -27.98 -8.65 1.31
CA LEU A 106 -27.56 -7.47 0.53
C LEU A 106 -28.35 -7.33 -0.79
N ALA A 107 -28.58 -8.45 -1.48
CA ALA A 107 -29.42 -8.47 -2.68
C ALA A 107 -30.87 -8.08 -2.34
N GLY A 108 -31.41 -8.59 -1.24
CA GLY A 108 -32.76 -8.25 -0.74
C GLY A 108 -32.91 -6.77 -0.41
N GLN A 109 -31.93 -6.16 0.27
CA GLN A 109 -31.90 -4.71 0.54
C GLN A 109 -31.97 -3.90 -0.77
N THR A 110 -31.20 -4.31 -1.79
CA THR A 110 -31.16 -3.63 -3.10
C THR A 110 -32.47 -3.78 -3.86
N VAL A 111 -33.06 -4.98 -3.87
CA VAL A 111 -34.35 -5.26 -4.51
C VAL A 111 -35.46 -4.46 -3.84
N GLN A 112 -35.52 -4.44 -2.51
CA GLN A 112 -36.51 -3.66 -1.75
C GLN A 112 -36.41 -2.16 -2.05
N HIS A 113 -35.19 -1.64 -2.19
CA HIS A 113 -34.98 -0.25 -2.58
C HIS A 113 -35.53 0.06 -3.97
N PHE A 114 -35.31 -0.80 -4.97
CA PHE A 114 -35.89 -0.60 -6.30
C PHE A 114 -37.41 -0.73 -6.31
N LEU A 115 -37.97 -1.71 -5.61
CA LEU A 115 -39.41 -1.87 -5.46
C LEU A 115 -40.10 -0.71 -4.73
N SER A 116 -39.35 0.13 -4.00
CA SER A 116 -39.90 1.32 -3.37
C SER A 116 -40.31 2.40 -4.38
N TYR A 117 -39.75 2.39 -5.59
CA TYR A 117 -40.00 3.41 -6.61
C TYR A 117 -40.18 2.90 -8.05
N LEU A 118 -39.98 1.61 -8.30
CA LEU A 118 -40.22 0.93 -9.59
C LEU A 118 -41.27 -0.18 -9.44
N THR A 119 -41.87 -0.57 -10.56
CA THR A 119 -42.67 -1.80 -10.62
C THR A 119 -41.78 -3.04 -10.55
N GLU A 120 -42.36 -4.20 -10.26
CA GLU A 120 -41.61 -5.47 -10.24
C GLU A 120 -41.00 -5.80 -11.61
N ASP A 121 -41.73 -5.54 -12.69
CA ASP A 121 -41.26 -5.75 -14.07
C ASP A 121 -40.10 -4.81 -14.44
N ASP A 122 -40.23 -3.53 -14.10
CA ASP A 122 -39.16 -2.55 -14.30
C ASP A 122 -37.92 -2.86 -13.46
N THR A 123 -38.12 -3.32 -12.22
CA THR A 123 -37.04 -3.75 -11.33
C THR A 123 -36.29 -4.92 -11.95
N ARG A 124 -37.00 -5.94 -12.45
CA ARG A 124 -36.40 -7.08 -13.15
C ARG A 124 -35.58 -6.63 -14.36
N LYS A 125 -36.09 -5.69 -15.16
CA LYS A 125 -35.37 -5.14 -16.31
C LYS A 125 -34.11 -4.39 -15.90
N VAL A 126 -34.18 -3.56 -14.85
CA VAL A 126 -33.03 -2.84 -14.31
C VAL A 126 -31.96 -3.80 -13.80
N LEU A 127 -32.34 -4.79 -13.00
CA LEU A 127 -31.43 -5.80 -12.47
C LEU A 127 -30.75 -6.60 -13.58
N ARG A 128 -31.48 -6.94 -14.65
CA ARG A 128 -30.92 -7.64 -15.82
C ARG A 128 -29.96 -6.76 -16.62
N CYS A 129 -30.34 -5.51 -16.91
CA CYS A 129 -29.54 -4.63 -17.76
C CYS A 129 -28.31 -4.05 -17.06
N TYR A 130 -28.40 -3.80 -15.75
CA TYR A 130 -27.35 -3.17 -14.96
C TYR A 130 -26.78 -4.09 -13.89
N GLN A 131 -26.93 -5.41 -14.06
CA GLN A 131 -26.45 -6.43 -13.13
C GLN A 131 -25.00 -6.17 -12.66
N GLN A 132 -24.07 -6.04 -13.62
CA GLN A 132 -22.65 -5.87 -13.35
C GLN A 132 -22.33 -4.55 -12.61
N PRO A 133 -22.81 -3.37 -13.06
CA PRO A 133 -22.68 -2.13 -12.28
C PRO A 133 -23.23 -2.20 -10.85
N ILE A 134 -24.39 -2.86 -10.66
CA ILE A 134 -25.02 -2.96 -9.34
C ILE A 134 -24.23 -3.92 -8.44
N ALA A 135 -23.79 -5.06 -8.98
CA ALA A 135 -22.93 -6.01 -8.26
C ALA A 135 -21.61 -5.37 -7.85
N ALA A 136 -20.95 -4.63 -8.74
CA ALA A 136 -19.73 -3.87 -8.43
C ALA A 136 -19.95 -2.82 -7.33
N PHE A 137 -21.11 -2.15 -7.32
CA PHE A 137 -21.47 -1.21 -6.27
C PHE A 137 -21.61 -1.89 -4.90
N ILE A 138 -22.33 -3.02 -4.83
CA ILE A 138 -22.49 -3.81 -3.60
C ILE A 138 -21.13 -4.35 -3.13
N HIS A 139 -20.34 -4.93 -4.05
CA HIS A 139 -19.00 -5.46 -3.78
C HIS A 139 -18.08 -4.39 -3.17
N SER A 140 -18.10 -3.17 -3.70
CA SER A 140 -17.29 -2.07 -3.18
C SER A 140 -17.58 -1.73 -1.72
N GLN A 141 -18.82 -1.91 -1.27
CA GLN A 141 -19.20 -1.75 0.13
C GLN A 141 -18.83 -2.99 0.95
N MET A 142 -19.03 -4.21 0.42
CA MET A 142 -18.58 -5.45 1.07
C MET A 142 -17.10 -5.40 1.43
N GLN A 143 -16.24 -4.89 0.54
CA GLN A 143 -14.80 -4.75 0.79
C GLN A 143 -14.45 -3.95 2.05
N GLN A 144 -15.28 -2.97 2.40
CA GLN A 144 -15.10 -2.13 3.59
C GLN A 144 -15.40 -2.90 4.89
N HIS A 145 -16.15 -4.01 4.78
CA HIS A 145 -16.58 -4.85 5.90
C HIS A 145 -15.88 -6.22 5.96
N TRP A 146 -14.90 -6.47 5.09
CA TRP A 146 -14.11 -7.70 5.11
C TRP A 146 -13.24 -7.81 6.36
N PHE A 147 -13.11 -9.03 6.86
CA PHE A 147 -12.24 -9.39 7.97
C PHE A 147 -11.45 -10.68 7.67
N GLU A 148 -10.35 -10.83 8.40
CA GLU A 148 -9.60 -12.08 8.48
C GLU A 148 -9.38 -12.39 9.97
N GLN A 149 -9.75 -13.60 10.37
CA GLN A 149 -9.47 -14.16 11.69
C GLN A 149 -8.63 -15.42 11.54
N THR A 150 -7.63 -15.56 12.40
CA THR A 150 -6.82 -16.77 12.52
C THR A 150 -7.06 -17.38 13.89
N ASP A 151 -7.54 -18.62 13.92
CA ASP A 151 -7.95 -19.28 15.17
C ASP A 151 -6.76 -19.53 16.12
N GLU A 152 -5.53 -19.63 15.59
CA GLU A 152 -4.30 -19.84 16.36
C GLU A 152 -3.28 -18.69 16.24
N GLY A 153 -3.71 -17.54 15.69
CA GLY A 153 -2.84 -16.39 15.43
C GLY A 153 -1.85 -16.61 14.28
N HIS A 154 -0.75 -15.86 14.28
CA HIS A 154 0.26 -15.93 13.23
C HIS A 154 1.59 -16.48 13.77
N GLU A 155 2.21 -17.42 13.05
CA GLU A 155 3.60 -17.80 13.26
C GLU A 155 4.51 -16.79 12.57
N VAL A 156 5.36 -16.14 13.35
CA VAL A 156 6.42 -15.31 12.79
C VAL A 156 7.65 -16.19 12.56
N LYS A 157 7.86 -16.64 11.33
CA LYS A 157 9.09 -17.33 10.92
C LYS A 157 10.13 -16.30 10.52
N ILE A 158 11.15 -16.15 11.36
CA ILE A 158 12.27 -15.25 11.07
C ILE A 158 13.44 -16.10 10.60
N SER A 159 13.69 -16.11 9.29
CA SER A 159 14.81 -16.87 8.72
C SER A 159 16.10 -16.07 8.82
N LYS A 160 17.20 -16.74 9.22
CA LYS A 160 18.55 -16.19 9.11
C LYS A 160 18.94 -16.13 7.64
N GLY A 161 18.72 -14.97 7.02
CA GLY A 161 19.11 -14.67 5.66
C GLY A 161 19.21 -13.17 5.51
N PHE A 162 20.43 -12.66 5.42
CA PHE A 162 20.70 -11.25 5.21
C PHE A 162 20.25 -10.89 3.80
N THR A 163 19.40 -9.87 3.67
CA THR A 163 19.14 -9.29 2.34
C THR A 163 20.32 -8.39 2.00
N GLU A 164 21.20 -8.83 1.11
CA GLU A 164 22.19 -7.94 0.50
C GLU A 164 21.47 -6.71 -0.08
N LEU A 165 22.07 -5.53 0.10
CA LEU A 165 21.55 -4.30 -0.50
C LEU A 165 21.43 -4.49 -2.01
N LYS A 166 20.21 -4.35 -2.55
CA LYS A 166 20.03 -4.40 -4.00
C LYS A 166 20.84 -3.28 -4.66
N PRO A 167 21.54 -3.55 -5.77
CA PRO A 167 22.26 -2.52 -6.50
C PRO A 167 21.28 -1.41 -6.93
N SER A 168 21.63 -0.16 -6.63
CA SER A 168 20.80 0.98 -7.00
C SER A 168 20.80 1.13 -8.52
N ALA A 169 19.63 1.11 -9.14
CA ALA A 169 19.45 1.15 -10.59
C ALA A 169 19.76 2.53 -11.22
N TYR A 170 20.28 3.48 -10.46
CA TYR A 170 20.77 4.75 -10.99
C TYR A 170 22.11 4.49 -11.70
N SER A 171 22.06 3.80 -12.84
CA SER A 171 23.14 3.76 -13.80
C SER A 171 23.60 5.20 -14.05
N TYR A 172 24.92 5.39 -14.04
CA TYR A 172 25.70 6.60 -14.34
C TYR A 172 25.32 7.25 -15.70
N ALA A 173 24.07 7.68 -15.85
CA ALA A 173 23.46 8.15 -17.10
C ALA A 173 22.98 9.60 -17.01
N VAL A 174 23.52 10.39 -16.08
CA VAL A 174 23.29 11.83 -16.04
C VAL A 174 24.61 12.51 -16.42
N LYS A 175 24.59 13.36 -17.45
CA LYS A 175 25.75 14.13 -17.95
C LYS A 175 26.27 15.17 -16.94
N GLU A 176 25.61 15.32 -15.81
CA GLU A 176 25.90 16.32 -14.78
C GLU A 176 26.37 15.63 -13.50
N PRO A 177 27.38 16.21 -12.81
CA PRO A 177 27.86 15.69 -11.54
C PRO A 177 26.73 15.72 -10.50
N PRO A 178 26.66 14.74 -9.58
CA PRO A 178 25.69 14.77 -8.49
C PRO A 178 25.80 16.08 -7.68
N ALA A 179 24.65 16.66 -7.34
CA ALA A 179 24.58 17.82 -6.46
C ALA A 179 24.97 17.44 -5.02
N ASP A 180 25.53 18.39 -4.25
CA ASP A 180 25.74 18.18 -2.81
C ASP A 180 24.39 18.11 -2.10
N TYR A 181 24.17 17.03 -1.34
CA TYR A 181 22.94 16.82 -0.58
C TYR A 181 22.62 17.94 0.43
N ARG A 182 23.63 18.70 0.87
CA ARG A 182 23.47 19.85 1.78
C ARG A 182 22.87 21.06 1.09
N VAL A 183 22.98 21.16 -0.23
CA VAL A 183 22.51 22.32 -0.99
C VAL A 183 21.09 22.06 -1.49
N SER A 184 20.14 22.88 -1.04
CA SER A 184 18.79 22.87 -1.59
C SER A 184 18.81 23.30 -3.06
N PRO A 185 18.23 22.52 -3.99
CA PRO A 185 18.05 22.96 -5.36
C PRO A 185 17.15 24.19 -5.48
N ALA A 186 17.30 24.92 -6.59
CA ALA A 186 16.47 26.09 -6.90
C ALA A 186 15.02 25.69 -7.20
N ASP A 187 14.80 24.64 -8.01
CA ASP A 187 13.47 24.11 -8.32
C ASP A 187 13.11 22.96 -7.36
N LYS A 188 12.33 23.28 -6.33
CA LYS A 188 11.85 22.29 -5.35
C LYS A 188 10.66 21.47 -5.85
N SER A 189 9.99 21.91 -6.91
CA SER A 189 8.80 21.23 -7.44
C SER A 189 9.16 19.96 -8.22
N ASN A 190 10.42 19.82 -8.64
CA ASN A 190 10.90 18.73 -9.47
C ASN A 190 12.08 17.98 -8.84
N MET A 191 11.99 17.72 -7.52
CA MET A 191 13.09 17.17 -6.73
C MET A 191 13.64 15.84 -7.28
N SER A 192 12.78 14.99 -7.82
CA SER A 192 13.12 13.64 -8.33
C SER A 192 14.04 13.64 -9.57
N ARG A 193 14.25 14.81 -10.19
CA ARG A 193 15.25 14.97 -11.27
C ARG A 193 16.67 15.06 -10.74
N TYR A 194 16.86 15.63 -9.56
CA TYR A 194 18.19 15.85 -9.00
C TYR A 194 18.77 14.54 -8.45
N LEU A 195 20.04 14.32 -8.79
CA LEU A 195 20.84 13.25 -8.21
C LEU A 195 21.78 13.88 -7.18
N PHE A 196 21.70 13.45 -5.94
CA PHE A 196 22.53 13.95 -4.85
C PHE A 196 23.63 12.95 -4.52
N GLY A 197 24.81 13.46 -4.15
CA GLY A 197 25.96 12.68 -3.70
C GLY A 197 26.72 13.39 -2.59
N GLY A 198 27.92 12.91 -2.30
CA GLY A 198 28.76 13.45 -1.21
C GLY A 198 28.43 12.86 0.18
N PHE A 199 27.75 11.71 0.22
CA PHE A 199 27.46 10.98 1.44
C PHE A 199 28.67 10.17 1.91
N GLU A 200 28.93 10.17 3.20
CA GLU A 200 29.95 9.36 3.89
C GLU A 200 29.33 8.15 4.59
N ARG A 201 28.09 8.29 5.12
CA ARG A 201 27.38 7.30 5.93
C ARG A 201 26.22 6.63 5.19
N CYS A 202 25.77 7.19 4.06
CA CYS A 202 24.83 6.50 3.20
C CYS A 202 25.48 5.25 2.61
N LEU A 203 24.76 4.12 2.62
CA LEU A 203 25.25 2.86 2.03
C LEU A 203 25.26 2.89 0.49
N TYR A 204 24.71 3.94 -0.12
CA TYR A 204 24.76 4.18 -1.55
C TYR A 204 25.45 5.52 -1.84
N PRO A 205 26.28 5.60 -2.89
CA PRO A 205 27.06 6.80 -3.19
C PRO A 205 26.21 7.97 -3.68
N VAL A 206 25.03 7.69 -4.23
CA VAL A 206 24.10 8.69 -4.76
C VAL A 206 22.65 8.33 -4.41
N GLN A 207 21.82 9.35 -4.28
CA GLN A 207 20.39 9.22 -3.96
C GLN A 207 19.55 10.23 -4.75
N LYS A 208 18.30 9.88 -4.97
CA LYS A 208 17.24 10.79 -5.42
C LYS A 208 16.24 11.00 -4.28
N PHE A 209 15.57 12.15 -4.30
CA PHE A 209 14.53 12.49 -3.34
C PHE A 209 13.27 12.95 -4.07
N GLU A 210 12.11 12.64 -3.53
CA GLU A 210 10.82 13.09 -4.07
C GLU A 210 10.43 14.46 -3.50
N SER A 211 11.06 14.90 -2.41
CA SER A 211 10.80 16.20 -1.79
C SER A 211 12.02 16.82 -1.08
N ASP A 212 11.98 18.13 -0.84
CA ASP A 212 13.03 18.81 -0.04
C ASP A 212 13.03 18.35 1.42
N ALA A 213 11.88 17.89 1.95
CA ALA A 213 11.81 17.33 3.29
C ALA A 213 12.60 16.01 3.39
N GLU A 214 12.53 15.16 2.37
CA GLU A 214 13.37 13.95 2.29
C GLU A 214 14.86 14.29 2.20
N ARG A 215 15.24 15.29 1.40
CA ARG A 215 16.63 15.76 1.33
C ARG A 215 17.12 16.26 2.68
N LYS A 216 16.31 17.08 3.38
CA LYS A 216 16.64 17.55 4.74
C LYS A 216 16.75 16.40 5.73
N LEU A 217 15.89 15.38 5.62
CA LEU A 217 16.00 14.18 6.44
C LEU A 217 17.33 13.47 6.18
N ALA A 218 17.75 13.33 4.92
CA ALA A 218 19.07 12.78 4.58
C ALA A 218 20.22 13.60 5.22
N VAL A 219 20.11 14.94 5.28
CA VAL A 219 21.08 15.78 6.01
C VAL A 219 21.16 15.42 7.50
N ILE A 220 20.01 15.20 8.14
CA ILE A 220 19.92 14.81 9.56
C ILE A 220 20.52 13.41 9.76
N LEU A 221 20.20 12.46 8.90
CA LEU A 221 20.71 11.08 8.96
C LEU A 221 22.22 11.02 8.75
N GLU A 222 22.74 11.75 7.77
CA GLU A 222 24.17 11.80 7.48
C GLU A 222 24.99 12.37 8.66
N ARG A 223 24.39 13.25 9.47
CA ARG A 223 25.00 13.75 10.71
C ARG A 223 24.83 12.79 11.89
N GLY A 224 23.67 12.15 12.02
CA GLY A 224 23.22 11.49 13.25
C GLY A 224 23.23 9.96 13.26
N ALA A 225 23.28 9.31 12.10
CA ALA A 225 23.31 7.86 11.98
C ALA A 225 24.73 7.34 11.76
N ASP A 226 25.03 6.11 12.16
CA ASP A 226 26.28 5.41 11.79
C ASP A 226 26.24 4.98 10.33
N LYS A 227 25.07 4.51 9.88
CA LYS A 227 24.77 4.08 8.51
C LYS A 227 23.32 4.41 8.19
N TRP A 228 23.02 4.71 6.93
CA TRP A 228 21.64 4.81 6.48
C TRP A 228 21.48 4.50 5.00
N PHE A 229 20.27 4.19 4.56
CA PHE A 229 19.97 4.01 3.15
C PHE A 229 18.47 4.19 2.87
N ARG A 230 18.13 4.36 1.59
CA ARG A 230 16.75 4.20 1.10
C ARG A 230 16.55 2.76 0.65
N PRO A 231 15.62 2.00 1.25
CA PRO A 231 15.31 0.63 0.82
C PRO A 231 14.86 0.57 -0.64
N ALA A 232 15.19 -0.53 -1.32
CA ALA A 232 14.61 -0.87 -2.62
C ALA A 232 13.34 -1.71 -2.44
N ARG A 233 12.48 -1.74 -3.46
CA ARG A 233 11.33 -2.64 -3.50
C ARG A 233 11.75 -4.10 -3.31
N GLY A 234 11.02 -4.84 -2.50
CA GLY A 234 11.26 -6.24 -2.13
C GLY A 234 12.27 -6.45 -1.00
N GLN A 235 12.83 -5.39 -0.40
CA GLN A 235 13.87 -5.51 0.63
C GLN A 235 13.30 -6.00 1.98
N PHE A 236 12.12 -5.50 2.36
CA PHE A 236 11.51 -5.75 3.69
C PHE A 236 10.35 -6.74 3.66
N GLN A 237 9.71 -6.96 2.50
CA GLN A 237 8.54 -7.83 2.36
C GLN A 237 7.41 -7.49 3.37
N ILE A 238 7.22 -6.20 3.64
CA ILE A 238 6.11 -5.73 4.47
C ILE A 238 4.90 -5.52 3.56
N TYR A 239 3.75 -6.01 3.98
CA TYR A 239 2.49 -5.84 3.25
C TYR A 239 1.47 -5.16 4.14
N TYR A 240 0.65 -4.32 3.53
CA TYR A 240 -0.47 -3.64 4.17
C TYR A 240 -1.71 -3.76 3.27
N ARG A 241 -2.87 -3.63 3.89
CA ARG A 241 -4.16 -3.72 3.20
C ARG A 241 -4.57 -2.35 2.67
N ASP A 242 -5.00 -2.31 1.41
CA ASP A 242 -5.51 -1.14 0.71
C ASP A 242 -6.80 -1.55 -0.04
N GLY A 243 -7.94 -1.45 0.65
CA GLY A 243 -9.19 -2.06 0.16
C GLY A 243 -9.10 -3.59 0.12
N ALA A 244 -9.37 -4.19 -1.04
CA ALA A 244 -9.21 -5.63 -1.28
C ALA A 244 -7.74 -6.04 -1.51
N ASP A 245 -6.88 -5.10 -1.88
CA ASP A 245 -5.51 -5.39 -2.28
C ASP A 245 -4.57 -5.54 -1.08
N HIS A 246 -3.59 -6.42 -1.21
CA HIS A 246 -2.40 -6.45 -0.37
C HIS A 246 -1.24 -5.80 -1.12
N ARG A 247 -0.82 -4.61 -0.67
CA ARG A 247 0.25 -3.84 -1.30
C ARG A 247 1.52 -3.91 -0.49
N GLU A 248 2.63 -3.92 -1.19
CA GLU A 248 3.94 -3.88 -0.56
C GLU A 248 4.22 -2.49 0.01
N TYR A 249 4.58 -2.42 1.29
CA TYR A 249 5.12 -1.23 1.91
C TYR A 249 6.64 -1.21 1.75
N GLN A 250 7.13 -0.13 1.15
CA GLN A 250 8.55 0.20 1.06
C GLN A 250 8.80 1.44 1.93
N PRO A 251 9.54 1.32 3.04
CA PRO A 251 9.93 2.48 3.83
C PRO A 251 10.83 3.42 3.05
N ASP A 252 10.73 4.72 3.31
CA ASP A 252 11.56 5.72 2.63
C ASP A 252 13.03 5.68 3.07
N PHE A 253 13.29 5.55 4.37
CA PHE A 253 14.63 5.54 4.95
C PHE A 253 14.80 4.49 6.03
N VAL A 254 16.02 3.96 6.13
CA VAL A 254 16.49 3.15 7.25
C VAL A 254 17.81 3.71 7.76
N ALA A 255 17.94 3.88 9.06
CA ALA A 255 19.13 4.45 9.68
C ALA A 255 19.52 3.68 10.95
N GLU A 256 20.78 3.29 11.06
CA GLU A 256 21.34 2.65 12.25
C GLU A 256 22.10 3.67 13.09
N THR A 257 21.87 3.68 14.41
CA THR A 257 22.72 4.37 15.40
C THR A 257 23.29 3.34 16.37
N ASP A 258 24.09 3.78 17.33
CA ASP A 258 24.56 2.98 18.47
C ASP A 258 23.41 2.31 19.25
N ALA A 259 22.29 3.02 19.44
CA ALA A 259 21.17 2.61 20.28
C ALA A 259 20.08 1.80 19.56
N ALA A 260 19.78 2.09 18.28
CA ALA A 260 18.64 1.50 17.58
C ALA A 260 18.80 1.55 16.05
N ILE A 261 17.96 0.78 15.36
CA ILE A 261 17.75 0.89 13.91
C ILE A 261 16.38 1.52 13.68
N TYR A 262 16.33 2.59 12.91
CA TYR A 262 15.14 3.38 12.63
C TYR A 262 14.65 3.10 11.22
N MET A 263 13.35 2.87 11.09
CA MET A 263 12.59 2.90 9.84
C MET A 263 11.80 4.21 9.83
N LEU A 264 12.07 5.09 8.85
CA LEU A 264 11.53 6.45 8.84
C LEU A 264 10.70 6.70 7.58
N GLU A 265 9.52 7.27 7.79
CA GLU A 265 8.56 7.64 6.75
C GLU A 265 8.21 9.13 6.89
N PRO A 266 8.84 10.03 6.12
CA PRO A 266 8.36 11.40 5.99
C PRO A 266 7.02 11.42 5.24
N LYS A 267 6.06 12.25 5.68
CA LYS A 267 4.76 12.38 5.02
C LYS A 267 4.19 13.80 5.08
N MET A 268 3.35 14.18 4.11
CA MET A 268 2.68 15.49 4.15
C MET A 268 1.78 15.59 5.39
N ARG A 269 1.73 16.77 6.03
CA ARG A 269 0.92 16.99 7.25
C ARG A 269 -0.55 16.60 7.05
N LYS A 270 -1.11 16.94 5.89
CA LYS A 270 -2.50 16.64 5.53
C LYS A 270 -2.79 15.15 5.35
N GLU A 271 -1.76 14.34 5.13
CA GLU A 271 -1.86 12.88 4.88
C GLU A 271 -1.56 12.07 6.15
N MET A 272 -1.23 12.71 7.27
CA MET A 272 -0.89 12.01 8.52
C MET A 272 -2.06 11.19 9.08
N ALA A 273 -3.30 11.55 8.73
CA ALA A 273 -4.51 10.83 9.11
C ALA A 273 -5.13 10.03 7.95
N ASP A 274 -4.42 9.93 6.82
CA ASP A 274 -4.88 9.16 5.67
C ASP A 274 -4.94 7.66 6.01
N PRO A 275 -6.04 6.95 5.71
CA PRO A 275 -6.19 5.54 6.06
C PRO A 275 -5.08 4.63 5.51
N VAL A 276 -4.57 4.91 4.30
CA VAL A 276 -3.49 4.15 3.67
C VAL A 276 -2.18 4.40 4.38
N VAL A 277 -1.91 5.65 4.79
CA VAL A 277 -0.73 6.01 5.60
C VAL A 277 -0.76 5.31 6.96
N LEU A 278 -1.92 5.31 7.64
CA LEU A 278 -2.09 4.62 8.93
C LEU A 278 -1.95 3.10 8.79
N ALA A 279 -2.46 2.50 7.70
CA ALA A 279 -2.30 1.08 7.41
C ALA A 279 -0.82 0.69 7.22
N LYS A 280 -0.04 1.51 6.51
CA LYS A 280 1.42 1.34 6.36
C LYS A 280 2.13 1.45 7.70
N GLN A 281 1.81 2.46 8.50
CA GLN A 281 2.36 2.64 9.85
C GLN A 281 2.10 1.41 10.72
N ALA A 282 0.86 0.89 10.76
CA ALA A 282 0.52 -0.29 11.54
C ALA A 282 1.32 -1.52 11.11
N ALA A 283 1.49 -1.73 9.80
CA ALA A 283 2.31 -2.83 9.27
C ALA A 283 3.79 -2.67 9.66
N ALA A 284 4.33 -1.46 9.56
CA ALA A 284 5.71 -1.14 9.93
C ALA A 284 5.98 -1.34 11.43
N LEU A 285 5.06 -0.92 12.30
CA LEU A 285 5.17 -1.11 13.75
C LEU A 285 5.20 -2.60 14.13
N ARG A 286 4.30 -3.41 13.55
CA ARG A 286 4.32 -4.87 13.76
C ARG A 286 5.62 -5.49 13.28
N TRP A 287 6.13 -5.06 12.13
CA TRP A 287 7.40 -5.54 11.60
C TRP A 287 8.57 -5.17 12.52
N CYS A 288 8.67 -3.90 12.96
CA CYS A 288 9.71 -3.43 13.87
C CYS A 288 9.65 -4.13 15.23
N ALA A 289 8.46 -4.45 15.74
CA ALA A 289 8.30 -5.21 16.97
C ALA A 289 8.90 -6.62 16.86
N ASN A 290 8.58 -7.35 15.79
CA ASN A 290 9.11 -8.67 15.52
C ASN A 290 10.64 -8.64 15.25
N ALA A 291 11.09 -7.67 14.46
CA ALA A 291 12.51 -7.45 14.18
C ALA A 291 13.29 -7.16 15.47
N SER A 292 12.73 -6.36 16.37
CA SER A 292 13.34 -6.06 17.68
C SER A 292 13.50 -7.29 18.55
N VAL A 293 12.45 -8.11 18.67
CA VAL A 293 12.50 -9.36 19.45
C VAL A 293 13.62 -10.27 18.92
N HIS A 294 13.69 -10.43 17.61
CA HIS A 294 14.73 -11.25 16.98
C HIS A 294 16.14 -10.69 17.16
N ALA A 295 16.32 -9.39 16.90
CA ALA A 295 17.61 -8.72 17.00
C ALA A 295 18.14 -8.78 18.44
N LEU A 296 17.32 -8.44 19.43
CA LEU A 296 17.71 -8.48 20.85
C LEU A 296 18.08 -9.90 21.31
N ALA A 297 17.36 -10.93 20.84
CA ALA A 297 17.71 -12.32 21.13
C ALA A 297 19.08 -12.75 20.57
N HIS A 298 19.63 -12.01 19.61
CA HIS A 298 20.93 -12.25 18.99
C HIS A 298 21.96 -11.14 19.28
N GLY A 299 21.74 -10.31 20.30
CA GLY A 299 22.66 -9.23 20.69
C GLY A 299 22.69 -8.04 19.73
N GLY A 300 21.72 -7.95 18.83
CA GLY A 300 21.53 -6.82 17.93
C GLY A 300 20.72 -5.67 18.56
N LYS A 301 20.46 -4.65 17.75
CA LYS A 301 19.78 -3.41 18.16
C LYS A 301 18.25 -3.51 17.96
N PRO A 302 17.44 -2.85 18.80
CA PRO A 302 16.00 -2.78 18.57
C PRO A 302 15.68 -1.95 17.33
N TRP A 303 14.58 -2.30 16.66
CA TRP A 303 14.03 -1.58 15.53
C TRP A 303 12.90 -0.64 15.98
N ARG A 304 12.88 0.59 15.45
CA ARG A 304 11.88 1.61 15.76
C ARG A 304 11.32 2.22 14.49
N TYR A 305 10.01 2.48 14.47
CA TYR A 305 9.33 3.13 13.36
C TYR A 305 9.01 4.60 13.69
N LEU A 306 9.24 5.50 12.75
CA LEU A 306 8.94 6.93 12.84
C LEU A 306 8.09 7.37 11.64
N LEU A 307 6.89 7.88 11.89
CA LEU A 307 6.08 8.60 10.90
C LEU A 307 6.23 10.11 11.13
N ILE A 308 6.94 10.79 10.24
CA ILE A 308 7.41 12.16 10.46
C ILE A 308 6.68 13.13 9.53
N PRO A 309 5.98 14.15 10.05
CA PRO A 309 5.36 15.14 9.19
C PRO A 309 6.44 16.03 8.56
N HIS A 310 6.34 16.27 7.25
CA HIS A 310 7.36 16.97 6.45
C HIS A 310 7.75 18.36 6.98
N ASP A 311 6.82 19.07 7.63
CA ASP A 311 7.02 20.41 8.18
C ASP A 311 7.73 20.40 9.54
N ALA A 312 7.83 19.24 10.19
CA ALA A 312 8.69 19.04 11.35
C ALA A 312 10.11 18.58 10.96
N ILE A 313 10.49 18.58 9.67
CA ILE A 313 11.85 18.19 9.26
C ILE A 313 12.65 19.45 8.94
N ALA A 314 13.52 19.83 9.88
CA ALA A 314 14.43 20.97 9.74
C ALA A 314 15.89 20.55 9.96
N GLU A 315 16.83 21.15 9.22
CA GLU A 315 18.25 20.74 9.20
C GLU A 315 18.95 20.89 10.58
N ASN A 316 18.40 21.69 11.48
CA ASN A 316 18.89 21.85 12.85
C ASN A 316 18.40 20.75 13.82
N MET A 317 17.52 19.84 13.38
CA MET A 317 17.01 18.75 14.22
C MET A 317 17.94 17.54 14.25
N THR A 318 17.86 16.75 15.31
CA THR A 318 18.64 15.51 15.44
C THR A 318 17.74 14.30 15.20
N LEU A 319 18.35 13.18 14.78
CA LEU A 319 17.65 11.90 14.65
C LEU A 319 17.02 11.47 15.99
N SER A 320 17.72 11.67 17.11
CA SER A 320 17.20 11.40 18.44
C SER A 320 16.01 12.30 18.82
N GLY A 321 16.02 13.57 18.40
CA GLY A 321 14.93 14.51 18.60
C GLY A 321 13.68 14.09 17.84
N LEU A 322 13.84 13.74 16.55
CA LEU A 322 12.76 13.19 15.73
C LEU A 322 12.21 11.88 16.31
N ALA A 323 13.09 10.98 16.75
CA ALA A 323 12.69 9.72 17.38
C ALA A 323 11.92 9.92 18.70
N SER A 324 12.30 10.92 19.50
CA SER A 324 11.60 11.24 20.75
C SER A 324 10.21 11.85 20.49
N GLN A 325 10.06 12.59 19.40
CA GLN A 325 8.82 13.30 19.08
C GLN A 325 7.82 12.44 18.28
N PHE A 326 8.33 11.57 17.40
CA PHE A 326 7.52 10.83 16.42
C PHE A 326 7.74 9.31 16.46
N GLY A 327 8.59 8.81 17.35
CA GLY A 327 8.71 7.38 17.61
C GLY A 327 7.56 6.91 18.48
N GLU A 328 6.82 5.90 18.03
CA GLU A 328 5.82 5.27 18.88
C GLU A 328 6.48 4.25 19.81
N ASP A 329 6.50 4.56 21.11
CA ASP A 329 6.94 3.64 22.16
C ASP A 329 5.75 2.77 22.61
N ARG A 330 5.71 1.52 22.10
CA ARG A 330 5.26 0.25 22.70
C ARG A 330 4.17 0.22 23.81
N ARG A 331 3.28 1.19 23.93
CA ARG A 331 2.24 1.22 24.99
C ARG A 331 0.84 0.82 24.56
N MET A 332 0.61 0.52 23.28
CA MET A 332 -0.73 0.16 22.80
C MET A 332 -0.71 -0.89 21.70
N TRP A 333 -0.20 -2.09 21.97
CA TRP A 333 -0.60 -3.32 21.25
C TRP A 333 -0.48 -4.51 22.21
#